data_AF-A0A6A5XCS1-F1
#
_entry.id   AF-A0A6A5XCS1-F1
#
_cell.length_a   1.000
_cell.length_b   1.000
_cell.length_c   1.000
_cell.angle_alpha   90.00
_cell.angle_beta   90.00
_cell.angle_gamma   90.00
#
_symmetry.space_group_name_H-M   'P 1'
#
loop_
_entity.id
_entity.type
_entity.pdbx_description
1 polymer ?
#
loop_
_entity_poly.entity_id
_entity_poly.type
_entity_poly.pdbx_seq_one_letter_code
_entity_poly.pdbx_strand_id
1 'polypeptide(L)'
;MASLEEPAILEKSAYDEYKNPLPQAIREDRTIYLSRNQFGPISNIPKALGRIAITDYGFSAKGTVRTMEQFKQSHCVLLNLGVMLWDLFGKQSLFQELDIEANYDDKLHLACITALLGPPPSALLQRGKRTSLFYDLNDQLQYKGDIPSLDFASSVEQIPEDDKELFIKFAKRLLTWDPKERSSAKELLGDPFLQQ
;
A
#
# COMPACT_ATOMS: atom_id res chain seq x y z
N MET A 1 15.75 -16.01 5.69
CA MET A 1 17.22 -15.88 5.59
C MET A 1 17.47 -14.62 4.78
N ALA A 2 18.11 -13.60 5.35
CA ALA A 2 18.42 -12.38 4.62
C ALA A 2 19.54 -12.68 3.60
N SER A 3 19.39 -12.23 2.36
CA SER A 3 20.39 -12.36 1.30
C SER A 3 20.96 -10.99 0.95
N LEU A 4 22.25 -10.95 0.61
CA LEU A 4 22.89 -9.75 0.09
C LEU A 4 22.65 -9.65 -1.42
N GLU A 5 22.35 -8.45 -1.92
CA GLU A 5 22.27 -8.16 -3.36
C GLU A 5 23.60 -8.48 -4.06
N GLU A 6 24.70 -8.04 -3.45
CA GLU A 6 26.05 -8.21 -3.95
C GLU A 6 27.01 -8.57 -2.80
N PRO A 7 27.64 -9.76 -2.79
CA PRO A 7 28.56 -10.15 -1.72
C PRO A 7 29.76 -9.20 -1.54
N ALA A 8 30.19 -8.54 -2.62
CA ALA A 8 31.29 -7.59 -2.62
C ALA A 8 31.03 -6.36 -1.75
N ILE A 9 29.78 -6.10 -1.36
CA ILE A 9 29.39 -5.01 -0.47
C ILE A 9 30.09 -5.09 0.90
N LEU A 10 30.36 -6.32 1.37
CA LEU A 10 31.05 -6.55 2.64
C LEU A 10 32.53 -6.15 2.55
N GLU A 11 33.20 -6.55 1.48
CA GLU A 11 34.60 -6.20 1.24
C GLU A 11 34.76 -4.69 1.03
N LYS A 12 33.85 -4.08 0.27
CA LYS A 12 33.82 -2.63 0.07
C LYS A 12 33.57 -1.90 1.39
N SER A 13 32.61 -2.35 2.20
CA SER A 13 32.33 -1.77 3.51
C SER A 13 33.54 -1.88 4.45
N ALA A 14 34.25 -3.00 4.44
CA ALA A 14 35.45 -3.18 5.25
C ALA A 14 36.59 -2.27 4.76
N TYR A 15 36.78 -2.17 3.45
CA TYR A 15 37.78 -1.28 2.84
C TYR A 15 37.50 0.19 3.15
N ASP A 16 36.23 0.62 3.03
CA ASP A 16 35.82 1.99 3.31
C ASP A 16 35.97 2.33 4.80
N GLU A 17 35.69 1.39 5.71
CA GLU A 17 35.92 1.59 7.14
C GLU A 17 37.41 1.70 7.46
N TYR A 18 38.25 0.93 6.78
CA TYR A 18 39.71 1.04 6.93
C TYR A 18 40.26 2.37 6.39
N LYS A 19 39.75 2.84 5.24
CA LYS A 19 40.24 4.06 4.57
C LYS A 19 39.67 5.35 5.14
N ASN A 20 38.42 5.34 5.57
CA ASN A 20 37.69 6.51 6.04
C ASN A 20 36.76 6.14 7.20
N PRO A 21 37.30 5.85 8.40
CA PRO A 21 36.52 5.33 9.51
C PRO A 21 35.39 6.26 9.92
N LEU A 22 34.22 5.69 10.25
CA LEU A 22 33.13 6.45 10.84
C LEU A 22 33.47 6.88 12.28
N PRO A 23 32.72 7.83 12.87
CA PRO A 23 32.90 8.20 14.27
C PRO A 23 32.97 6.97 15.17
N GLN A 24 34.02 6.92 16.00
CA GLN A 24 34.27 5.84 16.94
C GLN A 24 34.40 6.39 18.36
N ALA A 25 33.88 5.66 19.33
CA ALA A 25 34.08 5.95 20.74
C ALA A 25 35.10 4.97 21.31
N ILE A 26 36.27 5.49 21.71
CA ILE A 26 37.33 4.71 22.34
C ILE A 26 37.07 4.68 23.85
N ARG A 27 37.02 3.49 24.42
CA ARG A 27 36.96 3.21 25.87
C ARG A 27 38.20 2.40 26.26
N GLU A 28 38.43 2.23 27.56
CA GLU A 28 39.61 1.52 28.07
C GLU A 28 39.66 0.04 27.61
N ASP A 29 38.51 -0.61 27.44
CA ASP A 29 38.39 -2.03 27.12
C ASP A 29 38.02 -2.32 25.64
N ARG A 30 37.46 -1.33 24.93
CA ARG A 30 36.97 -1.52 23.56
C ARG A 30 36.82 -0.23 22.78
N THR A 31 36.79 -0.37 21.46
CA THR A 31 36.34 0.67 20.54
C THR A 31 34.94 0.35 20.07
N ILE A 32 34.04 1.33 20.14
CA ILE A 32 32.67 1.24 19.62
C ILE A 32 32.64 1.97 18.30
N TYR A 33 32.36 1.25 17.21
CA TYR A 33 32.26 1.79 15.86
C TYR A 33 30.81 2.16 15.55
N LEU A 34 30.60 3.33 14.94
CA LEU A 34 29.31 3.65 14.34
C LEU A 34 29.09 2.74 13.12
N SER A 35 27.93 2.08 13.07
CA SER A 35 27.61 1.17 11.95
C SER A 35 27.39 1.94 10.65
N ARG A 36 27.95 1.43 9.55
CA ARG A 36 27.63 1.90 8.19
C ARG A 36 26.29 1.33 7.76
N ASN A 37 25.28 2.18 7.69
CA ASN A 37 23.93 1.80 7.26
C ASN A 37 23.63 2.19 5.80
N GLN A 38 24.53 2.92 5.15
CA GLN A 38 24.31 3.46 3.81
C GLN A 38 25.28 2.82 2.82
N PHE A 39 24.80 1.78 2.13
CA PHE A 39 25.61 1.00 1.19
C PHE A 39 25.54 1.50 -0.27
N GLY A 40 25.02 2.72 -0.46
CA GLY A 40 24.79 3.32 -1.76
C GLY A 40 23.42 2.96 -2.36
N PRO A 41 23.11 3.48 -3.56
CA PRO A 41 21.92 3.09 -4.29
C PRO A 41 22.01 1.62 -4.69
N ILE A 42 20.86 0.95 -4.67
CA ILE A 42 20.69 -0.39 -5.21
C ILE A 42 21.21 -0.40 -6.66
N SER A 43 22.21 -1.22 -6.94
CA SER A 43 22.93 -1.22 -8.22
C SER A 43 22.22 -2.09 -9.27
N ASN A 44 21.40 -3.04 -8.83
CA ASN A 44 20.64 -3.95 -9.68
C ASN A 44 19.25 -4.22 -9.08
N ILE A 45 18.29 -3.32 -9.32
CA ILE A 45 16.93 -3.37 -8.77
C ILE A 45 16.28 -4.78 -8.92
N PRO A 46 16.33 -5.46 -10.08
CA PRO A 46 15.79 -6.82 -10.21
C PRO A 46 16.47 -7.88 -9.34
N LYS A 47 17.79 -7.78 -9.09
CA LYS A 47 18.51 -8.70 -8.18
C LYS A 47 18.39 -8.30 -6.70
N ALA A 48 18.25 -7.01 -6.43
CA ALA A 48 18.25 -6.42 -5.09
C ALA A 48 16.93 -6.54 -4.36
N LEU A 49 15.81 -6.41 -5.09
CA LEU A 49 14.47 -6.55 -4.52
C LEU A 49 14.25 -7.94 -3.91
N GLY A 50 15.04 -8.94 -4.34
CA GLY A 50 14.95 -10.30 -3.84
C GLY A 50 13.52 -10.85 -3.99
N ARG A 51 13.13 -11.75 -3.08
CA ARG A 51 11.72 -12.14 -2.95
C ARG A 51 11.02 -11.19 -2.00
N ILE A 52 10.11 -10.38 -2.52
CA ILE A 52 9.16 -9.63 -1.70
C ILE A 52 8.27 -10.66 -0.98
N ALA A 53 8.22 -10.58 0.34
CA ALA A 53 7.39 -11.43 1.18
C ALA A 53 6.51 -10.55 2.05
N ILE A 54 5.23 -10.93 2.19
CA ILE A 54 4.37 -10.35 3.21
C ILE A 54 4.92 -10.81 4.57
N THR A 55 5.24 -9.86 5.43
CA THR A 55 5.73 -10.08 6.79
C THR A 55 4.73 -9.53 7.80
N ASP A 56 5.05 -9.64 9.10
CA ASP A 56 4.22 -9.14 10.20
C ASP A 56 2.78 -9.66 10.21
N TYR A 57 2.66 -10.94 10.57
CA TYR A 57 1.37 -11.62 10.72
C TYR A 57 0.69 -11.36 12.07
N GLY A 58 1.13 -10.35 12.84
CA GLY A 58 0.64 -10.06 14.19
C GLY A 58 -0.87 -9.79 14.27
N PHE A 59 -1.44 -9.23 13.20
CA PHE A 59 -2.88 -9.00 13.05
C PHE A 59 -3.55 -9.95 12.06
N SER A 60 -2.86 -11.00 11.61
CA SER A 60 -3.44 -11.98 10.69
C SER A 60 -4.50 -12.84 11.40
N ALA A 61 -5.55 -13.20 10.68
CA ALA A 61 -6.60 -14.08 11.17
C ALA A 61 -6.81 -15.25 10.21
N LYS A 62 -7.05 -16.45 10.74
CA LYS A 62 -7.32 -17.64 9.93
C LYS A 62 -8.70 -17.55 9.30
N GLY A 63 -8.74 -17.39 7.98
CA GLY A 63 -9.97 -17.44 7.18
C GLY A 63 -10.54 -18.86 7.11
N THR A 64 -11.20 -19.32 8.17
CA THR A 64 -11.99 -20.54 8.10
C THR A 64 -13.38 -20.12 7.66
N VAL A 65 -13.80 -20.46 6.45
CA VAL A 65 -15.09 -20.07 5.85
C VAL A 65 -16.25 -20.53 6.76
N ARG A 66 -16.62 -19.72 7.75
CA ARG A 66 -17.73 -20.00 8.66
C ARG A 66 -18.61 -18.77 8.91
N THR A 67 -18.12 -17.55 8.66
CA THR A 67 -18.91 -16.33 8.89
C THR A 67 -18.66 -15.24 7.84
N MET A 68 -19.73 -14.51 7.51
CA MET A 68 -19.74 -13.38 6.55
C MET A 68 -18.80 -12.24 6.96
N GLU A 69 -18.45 -12.11 8.25
CA GLU A 69 -17.49 -11.10 8.73
C GLU A 69 -16.04 -11.39 8.33
N GLN A 70 -15.65 -12.65 8.16
CA GLN A 70 -14.28 -13.02 7.79
C GLN A 70 -14.05 -12.95 6.28
N PHE A 71 -15.10 -13.17 5.47
CA PHE A 71 -15.08 -12.82 4.04
C PHE A 71 -14.72 -11.34 3.85
N LYS A 72 -15.20 -10.44 4.72
CA LYS A 72 -14.86 -9.01 4.64
C LYS A 72 -13.36 -8.75 4.81
N GLN A 73 -12.66 -9.50 5.67
CA GLN A 73 -11.24 -9.29 5.96
C GLN A 73 -10.31 -9.64 4.79
N SER A 74 -10.51 -10.76 4.09
CA SER A 74 -9.70 -11.11 2.91
C SER A 74 -9.87 -10.12 1.76
N HIS A 75 -11.08 -9.56 1.63
CA HIS A 75 -11.36 -8.52 0.65
C HIS A 75 -10.64 -7.22 1.02
N CYS A 76 -10.61 -6.82 2.29
CA CYS A 76 -9.86 -5.65 2.74
C CYS A 76 -8.38 -5.70 2.34
N VAL A 77 -7.74 -6.87 2.32
CA VAL A 77 -6.33 -7.00 1.89
C VAL A 77 -6.12 -6.53 0.44
N LEU A 78 -7.03 -6.86 -0.47
CA LEU A 78 -6.93 -6.44 -1.87
C LEU A 78 -7.22 -4.95 -2.06
N LEU A 79 -8.10 -4.36 -1.25
CA LEU A 79 -8.27 -2.90 -1.25
C LEU A 79 -6.98 -2.22 -0.80
N ASN A 80 -6.40 -2.68 0.31
CA ASN A 80 -5.15 -2.15 0.82
C ASN A 80 -4.03 -2.30 -0.20
N LEU A 81 -3.97 -3.44 -0.93
CA LEU A 81 -3.03 -3.62 -2.02
C LEU A 81 -3.25 -2.60 -3.15
N GLY A 82 -4.50 -2.34 -3.54
CA GLY A 82 -4.81 -1.31 -4.53
C GLY A 82 -4.32 0.09 -4.11
N VAL A 83 -4.55 0.46 -2.86
CA VAL A 83 -4.07 1.74 -2.30
C VAL A 83 -2.54 1.78 -2.23
N MET A 84 -1.88 0.71 -1.76
CA MET A 84 -0.42 0.64 -1.69
C MET A 84 0.24 0.72 -3.07
N LEU A 85 -0.32 0.05 -4.07
CA LEU A 85 0.17 0.16 -5.45
C LEU A 85 -0.02 1.58 -5.99
N TRP A 86 -1.13 2.23 -5.61
CA TRP A 86 -1.33 3.63 -5.95
C TRP A 86 -0.27 4.52 -5.31
N ASP A 87 0.03 4.35 -4.03
CA ASP A 87 1.05 5.15 -3.35
C ASP A 87 2.46 4.88 -3.91
N LEU A 88 2.70 3.68 -4.44
CA LEU A 88 3.98 3.32 -5.08
C LEU A 88 4.17 3.99 -6.44
N PHE A 89 3.12 4.04 -7.25
CA PHE A 89 3.17 4.55 -8.63
C PHE A 89 2.64 5.98 -8.80
N GLY A 90 1.93 6.49 -7.80
CA GLY A 90 1.51 7.87 -7.69
C GLY A 90 2.66 8.72 -7.18
N LYS A 91 2.60 10.03 -7.45
CA LYS A 91 3.53 11.00 -6.84
C LYS A 91 3.20 11.30 -5.37
N GLN A 92 2.01 10.88 -4.97
CA GLN A 92 1.21 11.48 -3.94
C GLN A 92 0.22 10.40 -3.48
N SER A 93 -0.03 10.33 -2.17
CA SER A 93 -0.93 9.28 -1.67
C SER A 93 -2.34 9.47 -2.20
N LEU A 94 -3.05 8.35 -2.40
CA LEU A 94 -4.43 8.37 -2.89
C LEU A 94 -5.39 9.10 -1.94
N PHE A 95 -5.06 9.15 -0.64
CA PHE A 95 -5.86 9.79 0.41
C PHE A 95 -5.02 10.75 1.27
N GLN A 96 -4.42 11.75 0.63
CA GLN A 96 -3.54 12.74 1.27
C GLN A 96 -4.20 13.58 2.36
N GLU A 97 -5.51 13.77 2.27
CA GLU A 97 -6.28 14.62 3.19
C GLU A 97 -6.48 13.94 4.55
N LEU A 98 -6.11 12.66 4.68
CA LEU A 98 -6.26 11.90 5.91
C LEU A 98 -5.06 12.07 6.83
N ASP A 99 -5.32 12.62 8.01
CA ASP A 99 -4.41 12.54 9.14
C ASP A 99 -4.55 11.16 9.81
N ILE A 100 -3.67 10.24 9.41
CA ILE A 100 -3.61 8.87 9.94
C ILE A 100 -2.92 8.77 11.31
N GLU A 101 -2.20 9.81 11.77
CA GLU A 101 -1.41 9.76 13.00
C GLU A 101 -2.13 10.36 14.20
N ALA A 102 -2.86 11.46 14.01
CA ALA A 102 -3.47 12.19 15.12
C ALA A 102 -5.00 12.13 15.14
N ASN A 103 -5.67 12.40 14.01
CA ASN A 103 -7.13 12.55 14.00
C ASN A 103 -7.78 12.02 12.71
N TYR A 104 -7.89 10.69 12.64
CA TYR A 104 -8.51 10.01 11.52
C TYR A 104 -10.03 10.26 11.46
N ASP A 105 -10.51 10.86 10.36
CA ASP A 105 -11.92 11.14 10.10
C ASP A 105 -12.52 10.10 9.14
N ASP A 106 -13.32 9.18 9.70
CA ASP A 106 -14.07 8.16 8.96
C ASP A 106 -14.91 8.76 7.81
N LYS A 107 -15.53 9.92 8.02
CA LYS A 107 -16.44 10.53 7.04
C LYS A 107 -15.68 11.14 5.88
N LEU A 108 -14.56 11.82 6.17
CA LEU A 108 -13.66 12.31 5.12
C LEU A 108 -13.12 11.14 4.30
N HIS A 109 -12.69 10.04 4.93
CA HIS A 109 -12.19 8.89 4.18
C HIS A 109 -13.28 8.28 3.27
N LEU A 110 -14.50 8.10 3.79
CA LEU A 110 -15.62 7.64 2.97
C LEU A 110 -15.95 8.63 1.83
N ALA A 111 -15.78 9.93 2.03
CA ALA A 111 -15.96 10.94 1.01
C ALA A 111 -14.90 10.81 -0.09
N CYS A 112 -13.63 10.62 0.27
CA CYS A 112 -12.54 10.41 -0.69
C CYS A 112 -12.74 9.11 -1.49
N ILE A 113 -13.11 8.00 -0.84
CA ILE A 113 -13.42 6.75 -1.57
C ILE A 113 -14.61 6.96 -2.52
N THR A 114 -15.63 7.70 -2.08
CA THR A 114 -16.80 8.02 -2.92
C THR A 114 -16.44 8.91 -4.10
N ALA A 115 -15.54 9.88 -3.93
CA ALA A 115 -15.04 10.72 -5.03
C ALA A 115 -14.29 9.88 -6.07
N LEU A 116 -13.49 8.93 -5.61
CA LEU A 116 -12.65 8.09 -6.47
C LEU A 116 -13.45 6.99 -7.20
N LEU A 117 -14.34 6.29 -6.49
CA LEU A 117 -15.03 5.10 -6.99
C LEU A 117 -16.47 5.37 -7.44
N GLY A 118 -16.99 6.57 -7.15
CA GLY A 118 -18.42 6.84 -7.20
C GLY A 118 -19.15 6.34 -5.94
N PRO A 119 -20.49 6.55 -5.89
CA PRO A 119 -21.30 6.19 -4.73
C PRO A 119 -21.28 4.67 -4.47
N PRO A 120 -21.24 4.23 -3.20
CA PRO A 120 -21.35 2.82 -2.88
C PRO A 120 -22.72 2.26 -3.29
N PRO A 121 -22.80 0.97 -3.69
CA PRO A 121 -24.09 0.35 -4.02
C PRO A 121 -25.03 0.32 -2.82
N SER A 122 -26.32 0.63 -3.00
CA SER A 122 -27.32 0.61 -1.92
C SER A 122 -27.41 -0.74 -1.20
N ALA A 123 -27.25 -1.86 -1.93
CA ALA A 123 -27.22 -3.20 -1.34
C ALA A 123 -26.02 -3.44 -0.39
N LEU A 124 -24.93 -2.68 -0.56
CA LEU A 124 -23.80 -2.66 0.37
C LEU A 124 -24.16 -1.84 1.61
N LEU A 125 -24.76 -0.67 1.43
CA LEU A 125 -25.18 0.21 2.53
C LEU A 125 -26.22 -0.48 3.44
N GLN A 126 -27.23 -1.14 2.86
CA GLN A 126 -28.27 -1.84 3.60
C GLN A 126 -27.74 -2.98 4.49
N ARG A 127 -26.63 -3.63 4.13
CA ARG A 127 -26.02 -4.69 4.97
C ARG A 127 -25.06 -4.15 6.03
N GLY A 128 -24.71 -2.87 5.95
CA GLY A 128 -23.71 -2.25 6.82
C GLY A 128 -24.28 -1.96 8.21
N LYS A 129 -23.66 -2.54 9.24
CA LYS A 129 -24.07 -2.33 10.65
C LYS A 129 -23.90 -0.87 11.12
N ARG A 130 -22.97 -0.13 10.49
CA ARG A 130 -22.60 1.24 10.84
C ARG A 130 -23.04 2.26 9.80
N THR A 131 -23.81 1.86 8.80
CA THR A 131 -24.23 2.73 7.69
C THR A 131 -24.93 3.98 8.20
N SER A 132 -25.80 3.86 9.19
CA SER A 132 -26.54 4.98 9.79
C SER A 132 -25.68 6.04 10.48
N LEU A 133 -24.41 5.74 10.79
CA LEU A 133 -23.46 6.74 11.34
C LEU A 133 -22.95 7.70 10.25
N PHE A 134 -22.99 7.28 8.99
CA PHE A 134 -22.31 7.94 7.88
C PHE A 134 -23.25 8.35 6.75
N TYR A 135 -24.30 7.57 6.47
CA TYR A 135 -25.23 7.79 5.36
C TYR A 135 -26.63 8.10 5.86
N ASP A 136 -27.37 8.93 5.11
CA ASP A 136 -28.78 9.21 5.38
C ASP A 136 -29.72 8.15 4.76
N LEU A 137 -31.03 8.36 4.87
CA LEU A 137 -32.05 7.44 4.33
C LEU A 137 -32.11 7.41 2.80
N ASN A 138 -31.46 8.37 2.13
CA ASN A 138 -31.37 8.47 0.67
C ASN A 138 -29.99 8.01 0.17
N ASP A 139 -29.27 7.22 0.97
CA ASP A 139 -27.92 6.72 0.69
C ASP A 139 -26.88 7.83 0.45
N GLN A 140 -27.12 9.05 0.94
CA GLN A 140 -26.19 10.17 0.82
C GLN A 140 -25.23 10.24 2.00
N LEU A 141 -23.94 10.40 1.71
CA LEU A 141 -22.91 10.54 2.73
C LEU A 141 -23.09 11.86 3.49
N GLN A 142 -23.17 11.78 4.81
CA GLN A 142 -23.33 12.90 5.73
C GLN A 142 -21.97 13.55 6.05
N TYR A 143 -21.25 13.98 5.01
CA TYR A 143 -20.02 14.76 5.10
C TYR A 143 -20.28 16.19 4.63
N LYS A 144 -19.79 17.18 5.37
CA LYS A 144 -20.03 18.61 5.12
C LYS A 144 -18.77 19.39 4.75
N GLY A 145 -17.61 18.75 4.74
CA GLY A 145 -16.36 19.37 4.33
C GLY A 145 -16.19 19.37 2.81
N ASP A 146 -15.11 19.98 2.36
CA ASP A 146 -14.71 19.95 0.97
C ASP A 146 -14.19 18.55 0.62
N ILE A 147 -14.72 18.00 -0.47
CA ILE A 147 -14.29 16.69 -0.97
C ILE A 147 -13.20 16.94 -2.02
N PRO A 148 -12.01 16.33 -1.88
CA PRO A 148 -10.95 16.48 -2.87
C PRO A 148 -11.39 15.88 -4.22
N SER A 149 -11.01 16.56 -5.31
CA SER A 149 -11.22 16.04 -6.66
C SER A 149 -10.19 14.94 -6.93
N LEU A 150 -10.58 13.69 -6.69
CA LEU A 150 -9.76 12.51 -6.96
C LEU A 150 -10.17 11.87 -8.28
N ASP A 151 -9.21 11.72 -9.19
CA ASP A 151 -9.38 10.96 -10.42
C ASP A 151 -8.17 10.06 -10.66
N PHE A 152 -8.43 8.82 -11.05
CA PHE A 152 -7.42 7.82 -11.37
C PHE A 152 -6.50 8.24 -12.51
N ALA A 153 -7.01 8.91 -13.55
CA ALA A 153 -6.19 9.27 -14.71
C ALA A 153 -5.19 10.39 -14.40
N SER A 154 -5.60 11.36 -13.59
CA SER A 154 -4.74 12.49 -13.19
C SER A 154 -3.72 12.15 -12.10
N SER A 155 -3.94 11.11 -11.29
CA SER A 155 -3.10 10.82 -10.12
C SER A 155 -1.98 9.77 -10.32
N VAL A 156 -1.88 9.17 -11.51
CA VAL A 156 -0.74 8.29 -11.89
C VAL A 156 0.21 9.03 -12.83
N GLU A 157 1.32 9.53 -12.27
CA GLU A 157 2.36 10.24 -13.04
C GLU A 157 3.62 9.38 -13.28
N GLN A 158 3.87 8.33 -12.48
CA GLN A 158 5.12 7.56 -12.58
C GLN A 158 5.02 6.31 -13.48
N ILE A 159 3.86 6.04 -14.05
CA ILE A 159 3.67 4.91 -14.99
C ILE A 159 3.80 5.44 -16.42
N PRO A 160 4.55 4.76 -17.30
CA PRO A 160 4.58 5.08 -18.72
C PRO A 160 3.16 5.20 -19.31
N GLU A 161 2.93 6.15 -20.21
CA GLU A 161 1.59 6.41 -20.74
C GLU A 161 0.97 5.16 -21.38
N ASP A 162 1.79 4.34 -22.03
CA ASP A 162 1.39 3.07 -22.67
C ASP A 162 0.86 2.03 -21.65
N ASP A 163 1.32 2.09 -20.40
CA ASP A 163 0.97 1.16 -19.33
C ASP A 163 -0.11 1.70 -18.38
N LYS A 164 -0.36 3.02 -18.47
CA LYS A 164 -1.26 3.73 -17.57
C LYS A 164 -2.70 3.23 -17.65
N GLU A 165 -3.19 2.96 -18.86
CA GLU A 165 -4.53 2.39 -19.04
C GLU A 165 -4.65 0.99 -18.42
N LEU A 166 -3.62 0.15 -18.61
CA LEU A 166 -3.56 -1.20 -18.04
C LEU A 166 -3.52 -1.14 -16.51
N PHE A 167 -2.70 -0.26 -15.93
CA PHE A 167 -2.64 -0.06 -14.49
C PHE A 167 -3.97 0.43 -13.92
N ILE A 168 -4.61 1.44 -14.51
CA ILE A 168 -5.89 1.96 -14.02
C ILE A 168 -6.96 0.86 -14.06
N LYS A 169 -6.99 0.05 -15.13
CA LYS A 169 -7.88 -1.09 -15.24
C LYS A 169 -7.62 -2.12 -14.15
N PHE A 170 -6.36 -2.44 -13.89
CA PHE A 170 -5.94 -3.34 -12.81
C PHE A 170 -6.33 -2.79 -11.42
N ALA A 171 -6.02 -1.53 -11.15
CA ALA A 171 -6.32 -0.84 -9.89
C ALA A 171 -7.84 -0.80 -9.63
N LYS A 172 -8.68 -0.53 -10.63
CA LYS A 172 -10.14 -0.56 -10.47
C LYS A 172 -10.68 -1.94 -10.07
N ARG A 173 -10.04 -3.02 -10.52
CA ARG A 173 -10.40 -4.40 -10.11
C ARG A 173 -10.05 -4.72 -8.66
N LEU A 174 -9.05 -4.03 -8.10
CA LEU A 174 -8.68 -4.07 -6.68
C LEU A 174 -9.60 -3.15 -5.85
N LEU A 175 -9.81 -1.93 -6.36
CA LEU A 175 -10.55 -0.83 -5.74
C LEU A 175 -12.04 -0.86 -6.12
N THR A 176 -12.74 -1.89 -5.65
CA THR A 176 -14.18 -2.07 -5.90
C THR A 176 -14.95 -2.08 -4.58
N TRP A 177 -16.08 -1.37 -4.48
CA TRP A 177 -16.89 -1.27 -3.25
C TRP A 177 -17.38 -2.63 -2.73
N ASP A 178 -18.14 -3.40 -3.52
CA ASP A 178 -18.66 -4.69 -3.07
C ASP A 178 -17.54 -5.75 -3.15
N PRO A 179 -17.19 -6.39 -2.01
CA PRO A 179 -16.30 -7.54 -1.98
C PRO A 179 -16.61 -8.61 -3.03
N LYS A 180 -17.90 -8.88 -3.32
CA LYS A 180 -18.30 -9.94 -4.25
C LYS A 180 -17.96 -9.66 -5.71
N GLU A 181 -17.92 -8.39 -6.10
CA GLU A 181 -17.59 -7.96 -7.45
C GLU A 181 -16.08 -7.77 -7.64
N ARG A 182 -15.32 -7.81 -6.53
CA ARG A 182 -13.87 -7.63 -6.56
C ARG A 182 -13.20 -8.87 -7.14
N SER A 183 -12.22 -8.64 -8.02
CA SER A 183 -11.41 -9.75 -8.53
C SER A 183 -10.60 -10.41 -7.42
N SER A 184 -10.53 -11.73 -7.45
CA SER A 184 -9.69 -12.51 -6.55
C SER A 184 -8.20 -12.34 -6.88
N ALA A 185 -7.33 -12.59 -5.90
CA ALA A 185 -5.88 -12.58 -6.12
C ALA A 185 -5.45 -13.52 -7.26
N LYS A 186 -6.13 -14.67 -7.41
CA LYS A 186 -5.87 -15.64 -8.48
C LYS A 186 -6.18 -15.06 -9.86
N GLU A 187 -7.28 -14.34 -10.01
CA GLU A 187 -7.67 -13.72 -11.28
C GLU A 187 -6.79 -12.51 -11.62
N LEU A 188 -6.34 -11.78 -10.60
CA LEU A 188 -5.45 -10.63 -10.75
C LEU A 188 -4.03 -11.06 -11.15
N LEU A 189 -3.58 -12.23 -10.72
CA LEU A 189 -2.24 -12.74 -11.07
C LEU A 189 -2.06 -12.91 -12.59
N GLY A 190 -3.14 -13.21 -13.31
CA GLY A 190 -3.16 -13.31 -14.77
C GLY A 190 -3.55 -12.01 -15.49
N ASP A 191 -3.61 -10.88 -14.79
CA ASP A 191 -3.96 -9.60 -15.42
C ASP A 191 -2.84 -9.14 -16.38
N PRO A 192 -3.16 -8.64 -17.58
CA PRO A 192 -2.18 -8.15 -18.54
C PRO A 192 -1.19 -7.13 -17.98
N PHE A 193 -1.60 -6.31 -17.01
CA PHE A 193 -0.70 -5.35 -16.37
C PHE A 193 0.48 -6.04 -15.66
N LEU A 194 0.27 -7.22 -15.07
CA LEU A 194 1.33 -7.98 -14.39
C LEU A 194 2.12 -8.91 -15.32
N GLN A 195 1.70 -9.03 -16.58
CA GLN A 195 2.28 -9.95 -17.57
C GLN A 195 3.08 -9.23 -18.64
N GLN A 196 3.44 -7.96 -18.39
CA GLN A 196 4.31 -7.18 -19.27
C GLN A 196 5.75 -7.72 -19.31
#